data_AF-A0A0F3NTB0-F1
#
_entry.id   AF-A0A0F3NTB0-F1
#
_cell.length_a   1.000
_cell.length_b   1.000
_cell.length_c   1.000
_cell.angle_alpha   90.00
_cell.angle_beta   90.00
_cell.angle_gamma   90.00
#
_symmetry.space_group_name_H-M   'P 1'
#
loop_
_entity.id
_entity.type
_entity.pdbx_description
1 polymer ?
#
loop_
_entity_poly.entity_id
_entity_poly.type
_entity_poly.pdbx_seq_one_letter_code
_entity_poly.pdbx_strand_id
1 'polypeptide(L)'
;MNQLSLHPNVQDHWTTIGKDIFDKEQQNKAAVILKFASEPDEDTKRHIRLHGLKWNSFRQEWCGHVKDIDALKNGLLNVQYSIELVV
;
A
#
# COMPACT_ATOMS: atom_id res chain seq x y z
N MET A 1 -5.43 -8.01 36.86
CA MET A 1 -4.96 -6.70 36.36
C MET A 1 -3.61 -6.91 35.69
N ASN A 2 -3.40 -6.32 34.52
CA ASN A 2 -2.09 -6.36 33.86
C ASN A 2 -1.13 -5.42 34.62
N GLN A 3 0.11 -5.84 34.89
CA GLN A 3 1.11 -5.00 35.56
C GLN A 3 1.37 -3.67 34.84
N LEU A 4 1.17 -3.60 33.53
CA LEU A 4 1.29 -2.39 32.72
C LEU A 4 0.27 -1.31 33.11
N SER A 5 -0.93 -1.70 33.59
CA SER A 5 -1.95 -0.74 34.02
C SER A 5 -1.59 -0.01 35.33
N LEU A 6 -0.51 -0.42 36.01
CA LEU A 6 0.04 0.26 37.18
C LEU A 6 1.07 1.36 36.80
N HIS A 7 1.45 1.43 35.52
CA HIS A 7 2.48 2.34 35.01
C HIS A 7 1.96 3.12 33.79
N PRO A 8 1.02 4.08 33.98
CA PRO A 8 0.39 4.81 32.89
C PRO A 8 1.39 5.58 32.02
N ASN A 9 2.47 6.09 32.63
CA ASN A 9 3.55 6.78 31.92
C ASN A 9 4.28 5.88 30.91
N VAL A 10 4.49 4.61 31.23
CA VAL A 10 5.12 3.64 30.32
C VAL A 10 4.16 3.29 29.18
N GLN A 11 2.88 3.11 29.51
CA GLN A 11 1.84 2.82 28.54
C GLN A 11 1.68 3.96 27.53
N ASP A 12 1.56 5.21 28.00
CA ASP A 12 1.40 6.39 27.14
C ASP A 12 2.61 6.59 26.22
N HIS A 13 3.82 6.35 26.74
CA HIS A 13 5.05 6.45 25.96
C HIS A 13 5.09 5.41 24.83
N TRP A 14 4.76 4.14 25.13
CA TRP A 14 4.68 3.10 24.11
C TRP A 14 3.56 3.34 23.09
N THR A 15 2.41 3.84 23.53
CA THR A 15 1.31 4.22 22.64
C THR A 15 1.75 5.34 21.70
N THR A 16 2.47 6.35 22.19
CA THR A 16 2.98 7.45 21.37
C THR A 16 3.99 6.96 20.34
N ILE A 17 4.97 6.13 20.74
CA ILE A 17 5.94 5.55 19.81
C ILE A 17 5.26 4.69 18.74
N GLY A 18 4.34 3.82 19.16
CA GLY A 18 3.61 2.95 18.24
C GLY A 18 2.78 3.75 17.24
N LYS A 19 2.11 4.81 17.70
CA LYS A 19 1.36 5.73 16.85
C LYS A 19 2.26 6.44 15.85
N ASP A 20 3.38 7.02 16.29
CA ASP A 20 4.31 7.72 15.39
C ASP A 20 4.88 6.81 14.30
N ILE A 21 5.21 5.56 14.63
CA ILE A 21 5.69 4.58 13.65
C ILE A 21 4.57 4.23 12.66
N PHE A 22 3.37 3.95 13.17
CA PHE A 22 2.22 3.61 12.34
C PHE A 22 1.84 4.77 11.40
N ASP A 23 1.75 6.00 11.93
CA ASP A 23 1.40 7.19 11.16
C ASP A 23 2.46 7.47 10.07
N LYS A 24 3.75 7.29 10.36
CA LYS A 24 4.82 7.37 9.36
C LYS A 24 4.72 6.27 8.29
N GLU A 25 4.30 5.07 8.67
CA GLU A 25 4.06 3.99 7.70
C GLU A 25 2.83 4.26 6.82
N GLN A 26 1.81 4.96 7.33
CA GLN A 26 0.63 5.36 6.57
C GLN A 26 0.88 6.62 5.72
N GLN A 27 1.74 7.53 6.16
CA GLN A 27 2.13 8.70 5.38
C GLN A 27 2.71 8.30 4.03
N ASN A 28 2.33 9.06 3.00
CA ASN A 28 2.78 8.94 1.60
C ASN A 28 2.28 7.70 0.84
N LYS A 29 1.27 6.99 1.34
CA LYS A 29 0.59 5.94 0.57
C LYS A 29 -0.59 6.52 -0.18
N ALA A 30 -0.60 6.38 -1.50
CA ALA A 30 -1.75 6.69 -2.33
C ALA A 30 -2.57 5.42 -2.57
N ALA A 31 -3.89 5.50 -2.40
CA ALA A 31 -4.78 4.43 -2.82
C ALA A 31 -4.89 4.46 -4.34
N VAL A 32 -4.58 3.33 -4.98
CA VAL A 32 -4.48 3.17 -6.42
C VAL A 32 -5.38 2.04 -6.88
N ILE A 33 -6.10 2.28 -7.96
CA ILE A 33 -6.72 1.24 -8.79
C ILE A 33 -5.99 1.23 -10.14
N LEU A 34 -5.50 0.06 -10.54
CA LEU A 34 -4.72 -0.15 -11.75
C LEU A 34 -5.42 -1.20 -12.62
N LYS A 35 -5.71 -0.83 -13.87
CA LYS A 35 -6.41 -1.67 -14.85
C LYS A 35 -5.57 -1.86 -16.10
N PHE A 36 -5.72 -3.02 -16.74
CA PHE A 36 -5.06 -3.36 -18.00
C PHE A 36 -6.10 -3.73 -19.05
N ALA A 37 -5.81 -3.44 -20.32
CA ALA A 37 -6.69 -3.82 -21.44
C ALA A 37 -6.67 -5.33 -21.72
N SER A 38 -5.58 -6.01 -21.35
CA SER A 38 -5.38 -7.45 -21.44
C SER A 38 -4.58 -7.92 -20.22
N GLU A 39 -4.57 -9.23 -19.96
CA GLU A 39 -3.84 -9.77 -18.82
C GLU A 39 -2.34 -9.47 -18.94
N PRO A 40 -1.72 -8.79 -17.95
CA PRO A 40 -0.29 -8.50 -17.99
C PRO A 40 0.54 -9.78 -17.81
N ASP A 41 1.77 -9.75 -18.30
CA ASP A 41 2.75 -10.83 -18.13
C ASP A 41 3.16 -11.01 -16.65
N GLU A 42 3.83 -12.12 -16.34
CA GLU A 42 4.22 -12.44 -14.96
C GLU A 42 5.25 -11.49 -14.36
N ASP A 43 6.13 -10.87 -15.16
CA ASP A 43 7.08 -9.88 -14.67
C ASP A 43 6.35 -8.60 -14.25
N THR A 44 5.40 -8.16 -15.08
CA THR A 44 4.52 -7.03 -14.76
C THR A 44 3.68 -7.31 -13.50
N LYS A 45 3.08 -8.50 -13.38
CA LYS A 45 2.33 -8.92 -12.18
C LYS A 45 3.21 -8.94 -10.93
N ARG A 46 4.44 -9.44 -11.05
CA ARG A 46 5.42 -9.45 -9.96
C ARG A 46 5.76 -8.03 -9.52
N HIS A 47 6.01 -7.12 -10.45
CA HIS A 47 6.25 -5.71 -10.17
C HIS A 47 5.09 -5.07 -9.41
N ILE A 48 3.85 -5.26 -9.89
CA ILE A 48 2.63 -4.76 -9.24
C ILE A 48 2.51 -5.24 -7.79
N ARG A 49 2.77 -6.53 -7.54
CA ARG A 49 2.73 -7.12 -6.19
C ARG A 49 3.80 -6.54 -5.26
N LEU A 50 5.00 -6.26 -5.77
CA LEU A 50 6.07 -5.63 -4.99
C LEU A 50 5.68 -4.21 -4.52
N HIS A 51 4.85 -3.52 -5.30
CA HIS A 51 4.28 -2.22 -4.94
C HIS A 51 3.04 -2.29 -4.04
N GLY A 52 2.67 -3.49 -3.55
CA GLY A 52 1.59 -3.65 -2.56
C GLY A 52 0.17 -3.71 -3.14
N LEU A 53 0.04 -3.73 -4.47
CA LEU A 53 -1.24 -3.91 -5.15
C LEU A 53 -1.65 -5.39 -5.12
N LYS A 54 -2.94 -5.65 -4.93
CA LYS A 54 -3.53 -6.98 -4.90
C LYS A 54 -4.55 -7.13 -6.02
N TRP A 55 -4.59 -8.31 -6.61
CA TRP A 55 -5.56 -8.64 -7.64
C TRP A 55 -6.97 -8.75 -7.05
N ASN A 56 -7.91 -8.03 -7.65
CA ASN A 56 -9.34 -8.12 -7.38
C ASN A 56 -10.00 -8.90 -8.53
N SER A 57 -10.31 -10.18 -8.30
CA SER A 57 -10.91 -11.05 -9.31
C SER A 57 -12.35 -10.67 -9.68
N PHE A 58 -13.08 -9.96 -8.81
CA PHE A 58 -14.45 -9.53 -9.11
C PHE A 58 -14.46 -8.36 -10.10
N ARG A 59 -13.59 -7.37 -9.88
CA ARG A 59 -13.49 -6.17 -10.73
C ARG A 59 -12.46 -6.29 -11.86
N GLN A 60 -11.69 -7.39 -11.88
CA GLN A 60 -10.60 -7.63 -12.84
C GLN A 60 -9.58 -6.48 -12.86
N GLU A 61 -9.20 -6.01 -11.67
CA GLU A 61 -8.31 -4.86 -11.49
C GLU A 61 -7.36 -5.06 -10.30
N TRP A 62 -6.31 -4.26 -10.24
CA TRP A 62 -5.33 -4.28 -9.15
C TRP A 62 -5.60 -3.11 -8.20
N CYS A 63 -5.75 -3.39 -6.91
CA CYS A 63 -6.08 -2.37 -5.91
C CYS A 63 -5.13 -2.43 -4.72
N GLY A 64 -4.82 -1.28 -4.13
CA GLY A 64 -3.93 -1.22 -2.97
C GLY A 64 -3.37 0.16 -2.71
N HIS A 65 -2.45 0.21 -1.75
CA HIS A 65 -1.79 1.44 -1.32
C HIS A 65 -0.35 1.45 -1.79
N VAL A 66 0.01 2.42 -2.60
CA VAL A 66 1.33 2.55 -3.23
C VAL A 66 2.08 3.71 -2.56
N LYS A 67 3.27 3.44 -2.03
CA LYS A 67 4.14 4.48 -1.42
C LYS A 67 4.81 5.38 -2.46
N ASP A 68 5.21 4.79 -3.58
CA ASP A 68 5.92 5.47 -4.66
C ASP A 68 5.23 5.13 -5.99
N ILE A 69 4.37 6.06 -6.43
CA ILE A 69 3.61 5.92 -7.68
C ILE A 69 4.56 5.99 -8.89
N ASP A 70 5.62 6.78 -8.82
CA ASP A 70 6.52 6.97 -9.96
C ASP A 70 7.35 5.71 -10.19
N ALA A 71 7.83 5.06 -9.12
CA ALA A 71 8.45 3.75 -9.20
C ALA A 71 7.50 2.67 -9.76
N LEU A 72 6.21 2.71 -9.39
CA LEU A 72 5.20 1.83 -10.00
C LEU A 72 5.10 2.08 -11.51
N LYS A 73 4.93 3.33 -11.94
CA LYS A 73 4.79 3.72 -13.35
C LYS A 73 6.02 3.35 -14.19
N ASN A 74 7.22 3.50 -13.63
CA ASN A 74 8.48 3.17 -14.31
C ASN A 74 8.57 1.69 -14.70
N GLY A 75 8.04 0.77 -13.88
CA GLY A 75 7.98 -0.65 -14.24
C GLY A 75 6.87 -1.00 -15.22
N LEU A 76 5.99 -0.06 -15.57
CA LEU A 76 4.85 -0.24 -16.48
C LEU A 76 5.01 0.50 -17.82
N LEU A 77 6.18 1.12 -18.09
CA LEU A 77 6.39 2.00 -19.25
C LEU A 77 6.04 1.37 -20.61
N ASN A 78 6.20 0.05 -20.75
CA ASN A 78 5.96 -0.69 -21.99
C ASN A 78 4.60 -1.37 -22.04
N VAL A 79 3.73 -1.13 -21.04
CA VAL A 79 2.43 -1.79 -20.92
C VAL A 79 1.34 -0.74 -21.01
N GLN A 80 0.26 -1.03 -21.73
CA GLN A 80 -0.91 -0.16 -21.75
C GLN A 80 -1.75 -0.38 -20.49
N TYR A 81 -1.89 0.66 -19.66
CA TYR A 81 -2.65 0.61 -18.41
C TYR A 81 -3.47 1.89 -18.17
N SER A 82 -4.47 1.80 -17.31
CA SER A 82 -5.12 2.97 -16.70
C SER A 82 -4.90 2.96 -15.19
N ILE A 83 -4.60 4.13 -14.62
CA ILE A 83 -4.39 4.29 -13.18
C ILE A 83 -5.36 5.34 -12.64
N GLU A 84 -6.06 5.00 -11.58
CA GLU A 84 -6.99 5.87 -10.86
C GLU A 84 -6.46 6.06 -9.44
N LEU A 85 -6.34 7.32 -9.02
CA LEU A 85 -6.00 7.68 -7.64
C LEU A 85 -7.28 7.88 -6.86
N VAL A 86 -7.44 7.10 -5.78
CA VAL A 86 -8.57 7.23 -4.87
C VAL A 86 -8.12 8.18 -3.76
N VAL A 87 -8.68 9.39 -3.77
CA VAL A 87 -8.37 10.48 -2.82
C VAL A 87 -9.44 10.54 -1.74
#